data_AF-A0A0B4G5U4-F1
#
_entry.id   AF-A0A0B4G5U4-F1
#
_cell.length_a   1.000
_cell.length_b   1.000
_cell.length_c   1.000
_cell.angle_alpha   90.00
_cell.angle_beta   90.00
_cell.angle_gamma   90.00
#
_symmetry.space_group_name_H-M   'P 1'
#
loop_
_entity.id
_entity.type
_entity.pdbx_description
1 polymer ?
#
loop_
_entity_poly.entity_id
_entity_poly.type
_entity_poly.pdbx_seq_one_letter_code
_entity_poly.pdbx_strand_id
1 'polypeptide(L)'
;MAVKKKSSRIQHSPEYYRSKRTRLAKLGAVRKRHADTTKVNMHGVKLKWTKHCDHLSVSDIEHLENASKEDIMTFLEWMLDSYRRIRKRSTVHAYKRILFQVYRKSVGADFNAKANEEINDVRTCDCYGM
;
A
#
# COMPACT_ATOMS: atom_id res chain seq x y z
N MET A 1 -18.37 -16.69 30.75
CA MET A 1 -17.88 -15.30 30.64
C MET A 1 -16.46 -15.31 30.12
N ALA A 2 -16.16 -14.65 29.00
CA ALA A 2 -14.81 -14.64 28.40
C ALA A 2 -13.94 -13.55 29.04
N VAL A 3 -12.86 -13.95 29.72
CA VAL A 3 -11.91 -13.04 30.35
C VAL A 3 -11.03 -12.40 29.27
N LYS A 4 -11.23 -11.09 29.02
CA LYS A 4 -10.34 -10.30 28.13
C LYS A 4 -8.96 -10.17 28.77
N LYS A 5 -7.97 -10.89 28.22
CA LYS A 5 -6.54 -10.73 28.55
C LYS A 5 -6.08 -9.32 28.15
N LYS A 6 -5.83 -8.43 29.12
CA LYS A 6 -5.21 -7.12 28.87
C LYS A 6 -3.78 -7.36 28.37
N SER A 7 -3.48 -6.92 27.15
CA SER A 7 -2.11 -6.87 26.63
C SER A 7 -1.31 -5.89 27.49
N SER A 8 -0.44 -6.40 28.36
CA SER A 8 0.53 -5.59 29.08
C SER A 8 1.57 -5.11 28.07
N ARG A 9 1.44 -3.86 27.60
CA ARG A 9 2.49 -3.22 26.82
C ARG A 9 3.72 -3.13 27.73
N ILE A 10 4.74 -3.94 27.45
CA ILE A 10 6.00 -3.92 28.19
C ILE A 10 6.71 -2.61 27.83
N GLN A 11 6.84 -1.72 28.81
CA GLN A 11 7.63 -0.50 28.68
C GLN A 11 9.06 -0.82 29.13
N HIS A 12 10.04 -0.56 28.26
CA HIS A 12 11.45 -0.79 28.59
C HIS A 12 12.00 0.31 29.51
N SER A 13 13.16 0.07 30.13
CA SER A 13 13.82 1.08 30.95
C SER A 13 14.33 2.26 30.10
N PRO A 14 14.53 3.45 30.70
CA PRO A 14 15.10 4.60 30.01
C PRO A 14 16.45 4.31 29.32
N GLU A 15 17.30 3.49 29.94
CA GLU A 15 18.63 3.11 29.46
C GLU A 15 18.55 2.33 28.14
N TYR A 16 17.55 1.46 28.01
CA TYR A 16 17.27 0.77 26.75
C TYR A 16 17.02 1.75 25.60
N TYR A 17 16.21 2.79 25.84
CA TYR A 17 15.93 3.80 24.82
C TYR A 17 17.16 4.66 24.50
N ARG A 18 17.97 5.03 25.50
CA ARG A 18 19.24 5.75 25.30
C ARG A 18 20.21 4.92 24.43
N SER A 19 20.42 3.65 24.77
CA SER A 19 21.27 2.73 23.99
C SER A 19 20.75 2.51 22.57
N LYS A 20 19.43 2.34 22.41
CA LYS A 20 18.79 2.21 21.09
C LYS A 20 19.00 3.44 20.22
N ARG A 21 18.94 4.65 20.78
CA ARG A 21 19.23 5.90 20.05
C ARG A 21 20.66 5.92 19.53
N THR A 22 21.64 5.59 20.37
CA THR A 22 23.06 5.50 19.95
C THR A 22 23.26 4.47 18.85
N ARG A 23 22.60 3.31 18.94
CA ARG A 23 22.66 2.28 17.91
C ARG A 23 22.04 2.72 16.59
N LEU A 24 20.90 3.40 16.62
CA LEU A 24 20.25 3.95 15.42
C LEU A 24 21.08 5.08 14.78
N ALA A 25 21.75 5.91 15.57
CA ALA A 25 22.66 6.93 15.05
C ALA A 25 23.88 6.31 14.35
N LYS A 26 24.38 5.17 14.85
CA LYS A 26 25.57 4.50 14.30
C LYS A 26 25.28 3.59 13.10
N LEU A 27 24.17 2.85 13.13
CA LEU A 27 23.85 1.82 12.13
C LEU A 27 22.72 2.22 11.16
N GLY A 28 22.14 3.41 11.34
CA GLY A 28 20.95 3.84 10.62
C GLY A 28 19.69 3.07 11.02
N ALA A 29 18.59 3.34 10.31
CA ALA A 29 17.33 2.64 10.53
C ALA A 29 17.43 1.19 10.00
N VAL A 30 17.29 0.21 10.88
CA VAL A 30 17.13 -1.19 10.47
C VAL A 30 15.85 -1.29 9.63
N ARG A 31 15.98 -1.60 8.33
CA ARG A 31 14.84 -1.91 7.47
C ARG A 31 14.10 -3.10 8.09
N LYS A 32 12.92 -2.84 8.66
CA LYS A 32 12.08 -3.91 9.17
C LYS A 32 11.69 -4.82 8.01
N ARG A 33 11.82 -6.13 8.21
CA ARG A 33 11.15 -7.11 7.34
C ARG A 33 9.65 -6.80 7.36
N HIS A 34 8.99 -6.77 6.21
CA HIS A 34 7.53 -6.62 6.15
C HIS A 34 6.87 -7.69 7.03
N ALA A 35 5.86 -7.29 7.81
CA ALA A 35 5.03 -8.25 8.54
C ALA A 35 4.37 -9.21 7.56
N ASP A 36 4.09 -10.45 7.99
CA ASP A 36 3.53 -11.46 7.08
C ASP A 36 2.16 -11.06 6.52
N THR A 37 1.35 -10.35 7.31
CA THR A 37 0.10 -9.73 6.85
C THR A 37 0.33 -8.71 5.73
N THR A 38 1.41 -7.93 5.79
CA THR A 38 1.77 -7.00 4.71
C THR A 38 2.17 -7.75 3.45
N LYS A 39 2.91 -8.86 3.56
CA LYS A 39 3.28 -9.69 2.39
C LYS A 39 2.04 -10.30 1.71
N VAL A 40 1.09 -10.83 2.49
CA VAL A 40 -0.17 -11.37 1.98
C VAL A 40 -0.98 -10.30 1.27
N ASN A 41 -1.10 -9.11 1.89
CA ASN A 41 -1.79 -7.98 1.27
C ASN A 41 -1.13 -7.54 -0.04
N MET A 42 0.20 -7.42 -0.06
CA MET A 42 0.96 -7.10 -1.28
C MET A 42 0.73 -8.14 -2.37
N HIS A 43 0.75 -9.43 -2.03
CA HIS A 43 0.47 -10.50 -2.99
C HIS A 43 -0.96 -10.40 -3.55
N GLY A 44 -1.95 -10.17 -2.69
CA GLY A 44 -3.34 -10.01 -3.12
C GLY A 44 -3.56 -8.83 -4.05
N VAL A 45 -2.86 -7.71 -3.83
CA VAL A 45 -2.90 -6.55 -4.74
C VAL A 45 -2.15 -6.81 -6.02
N LYS A 46 -0.97 -7.45 -5.96
CA LYS A 46 -0.24 -7.84 -7.17
C LYS A 46 -1.10 -8.72 -8.07
N LEU A 47 -1.82 -9.70 -7.52
CA LEU A 47 -2.71 -10.56 -8.30
C LEU A 47 -3.85 -9.77 -8.97
N LYS A 48 -4.39 -8.75 -8.29
CA LYS A 48 -5.41 -7.87 -8.87
C LYS A 48 -4.85 -7.02 -10.00
N TRP A 49 -3.63 -6.52 -9.84
CA TRP A 49 -2.91 -5.79 -10.87
C TRP A 49 -2.67 -6.66 -12.10
N THR A 50 -2.15 -7.89 -11.92
CA THR A 50 -1.96 -8.83 -13.04
C THR A 50 -3.26 -9.08 -13.79
N LYS A 51 -4.38 -9.31 -13.10
CA LYS A 51 -5.70 -9.47 -13.76
C LYS A 51 -6.16 -8.24 -14.54
N HIS A 52 -5.81 -7.05 -14.06
CA HIS A 52 -6.10 -5.81 -14.77
C HIS A 52 -5.24 -5.70 -16.04
N CYS A 53 -3.95 -6.01 -15.94
CA CYS A 53 -3.05 -6.06 -17.08
C CYS A 53 -3.46 -7.13 -18.11
N ASP A 54 -3.90 -8.31 -17.66
CA ASP A 54 -4.45 -9.36 -18.52
C ASP A 54 -5.68 -8.84 -19.29
N HIS A 55 -6.55 -8.07 -18.62
CA HIS A 55 -7.72 -7.45 -19.25
C HIS A 55 -7.33 -6.42 -20.31
N LEU A 56 -6.25 -5.67 -20.09
CA LEU A 56 -5.68 -4.71 -21.04
C LEU A 56 -4.75 -5.34 -22.07
N SER A 57 -4.46 -6.65 -21.97
CA SER A 57 -3.47 -7.37 -22.79
C SER A 57 -2.08 -6.73 -22.77
N VAL A 58 -1.64 -6.25 -21.60
CA VAL A 58 -0.31 -5.67 -21.38
C VAL A 58 0.51 -6.51 -20.38
N SER A 59 1.84 -6.40 -20.45
CA SER A 59 2.75 -7.02 -19.47
C SER A 59 2.56 -6.40 -18.09
N ASP A 60 2.30 -7.22 -17.07
CA ASP A 60 1.98 -6.74 -15.74
C ASP A 60 3.18 -6.07 -15.03
N ILE A 61 4.38 -6.59 -15.26
CA ILE A 61 5.64 -6.03 -14.70
C ILE A 61 5.98 -4.72 -15.41
N GLU A 62 6.07 -4.72 -16.73
CA GLU A 62 6.46 -3.52 -17.48
C GLU A 62 5.46 -2.38 -17.30
N HIS A 63 4.16 -2.71 -17.26
CA HIS A 63 3.12 -1.72 -17.02
C HIS A 63 3.19 -1.16 -15.59
N LEU A 64 3.56 -1.96 -14.59
CA LEU A 64 3.75 -1.48 -13.22
C LEU A 64 4.97 -0.56 -13.10
N GLU A 65 6.10 -0.94 -13.70
CA GLU A 65 7.36 -0.20 -13.61
C GLU A 65 7.29 1.15 -14.33
N ASN A 66 6.49 1.23 -15.39
CA ASN A 66 6.26 2.46 -16.16
C ASN A 66 4.93 3.15 -15.84
N ALA A 67 4.26 2.74 -14.75
CA ALA A 67 2.91 3.21 -14.43
C ALA A 67 2.87 4.74 -14.27
N SER A 68 2.02 5.37 -15.08
CA SER A 68 1.63 6.77 -14.96
C SER A 68 0.55 6.96 -13.89
N LYS A 69 0.15 8.21 -13.62
CA LYS A 69 -0.97 8.46 -12.70
C LYS A 69 -2.28 7.92 -13.28
N GLU A 70 -2.44 8.00 -14.60
CA GLU A 70 -3.60 7.54 -15.34
C GLU A 70 -3.75 6.02 -15.22
N ASP A 71 -2.65 5.26 -15.30
CA ASP A 71 -2.66 3.80 -15.14
C ASP A 71 -3.10 3.39 -13.74
N ILE A 72 -2.60 4.09 -12.71
CA ILE A 72 -3.01 3.85 -11.33
C ILE A 72 -4.50 4.18 -11.14
N MET A 73 -4.98 5.30 -11.69
CA MET A 73 -6.39 5.69 -11.59
C MET A 73 -7.30 4.68 -12.27
N THR A 74 -6.94 4.26 -13.48
CA THR A 74 -7.67 3.26 -14.28
C THR A 74 -7.73 1.92 -13.56
N PHE A 75 -6.62 1.48 -12.95
CA PHE A 75 -6.63 0.28 -12.11
C PHE A 75 -7.57 0.40 -10.90
N LEU A 76 -7.57 1.55 -10.21
CA LEU A 76 -8.44 1.78 -9.07
C LEU A 76 -9.93 1.82 -9.45
N GLU A 77 -10.24 2.31 -10.65
CA GLU A 77 -11.57 2.31 -11.25
C GLU A 77 -12.00 0.90 -11.68
N TRP A 78 -11.17 0.21 -12.47
CA TRP A 78 -11.41 -1.18 -12.87
C TRP A 78 -11.64 -2.10 -11.66
N MET A 79 -10.93 -1.87 -10.55
CA MET A 79 -11.17 -2.60 -9.31
C MET A 79 -12.53 -2.30 -8.67
N LEU A 80 -13.04 -1.08 -8.76
CA LEU A 80 -14.40 -0.78 -8.28
C LEU A 80 -15.43 -1.52 -9.12
N ASP A 81 -15.28 -1.49 -10.44
CA ASP A 81 -16.22 -2.10 -11.38
C ASP A 81 -16.21 -3.64 -11.25
N SER A 82 -15.02 -4.22 -11.16
CA SER A 82 -14.83 -5.67 -11.09
C SER A 82 -15.24 -6.27 -9.75
N TYR A 83 -15.20 -5.49 -8.66
CA TYR A 83 -15.45 -5.98 -7.31
C TYR A 83 -16.55 -5.17 -6.61
N ARG A 84 -17.81 -5.51 -6.87
CA ARG A 84 -19.03 -4.90 -6.28
C ARG A 84 -19.06 -4.72 -4.75
N ARG A 85 -18.21 -5.45 -4.01
CA ARG A 85 -18.06 -5.34 -2.54
C ARG A 85 -17.16 -4.19 -2.11
N ILE A 86 -16.35 -3.62 -3.00
CA ILE A 86 -15.49 -2.48 -2.73
C ILE A 86 -16.31 -1.21 -2.93
N ARG A 87 -16.92 -0.70 -1.85
CA ARG A 87 -17.74 0.53 -1.89
C ARG A 87 -17.19 1.68 -1.08
N LYS A 88 -16.12 1.46 -0.33
CA LYS A 88 -15.58 2.45 0.63
C LYS A 88 -14.31 3.11 0.07
N ARG A 89 -14.29 4.44 0.11
CA ARG A 89 -13.09 5.25 -0.24
C ARG A 89 -11.86 4.81 0.55
N SER A 90 -12.02 4.47 1.84
CA SER A 90 -10.94 3.99 2.69
C SER A 90 -10.33 2.66 2.22
N THR A 91 -11.14 1.77 1.64
CA THR A 91 -10.65 0.50 1.09
C THR A 91 -9.80 0.74 -0.16
N VAL A 92 -10.21 1.65 -1.04
CA VAL A 92 -9.41 1.99 -2.22
C VAL A 92 -8.11 2.66 -1.83
N HIS A 93 -8.13 3.61 -0.89
CA HIS A 93 -6.89 4.21 -0.37
C HIS A 93 -5.96 3.16 0.25
N ALA A 94 -6.50 2.13 0.92
CA ALA A 94 -5.69 1.02 1.40
C ALA A 94 -5.05 0.25 0.24
N TYR A 95 -5.81 -0.06 -0.82
CA TYR A 95 -5.28 -0.74 -2.00
C TYR A 95 -4.22 0.08 -2.74
N LYS A 96 -4.44 1.38 -2.93
CA LYS A 96 -3.45 2.30 -3.49
C LYS A 96 -2.13 2.25 -2.71
N ARG A 97 -2.18 2.36 -1.38
CA ARG A 97 -0.97 2.29 -0.54
C ARG A 97 -0.24 0.95 -0.68
N ILE A 98 -0.97 -0.15 -0.75
CA ILE A 98 -0.37 -1.47 -0.94
C ILE A 98 0.23 -1.60 -2.35
N LEU A 99 -0.46 -1.08 -3.37
CA LEU A 99 0.06 -1.06 -4.75
C LEU A 99 1.38 -0.29 -4.82
N PHE A 100 1.48 0.85 -4.14
CA PHE A 100 2.73 1.61 -4.09
C PHE A 100 3.85 0.88 -3.34
N GLN A 101 3.52 0.02 -2.37
CA GLN A 101 4.52 -0.88 -1.78
C GLN A 101 4.97 -1.95 -2.78
N VAL A 102 4.08 -2.45 -3.62
CA VAL A 102 4.43 -3.38 -4.71
C VAL A 102 5.32 -2.68 -5.73
N TYR A 103 4.92 -1.49 -6.20
CA TYR A 103 5.72 -0.65 -7.09
C TYR A 103 7.12 -0.39 -6.53
N ARG A 104 7.22 0.09 -5.28
CA ARG A 104 8.51 0.35 -4.63
C ARG A 104 9.39 -0.88 -4.55
N LYS A 105 8.79 -2.07 -4.39
CA LYS A 105 9.53 -3.34 -4.36
C LYS A 105 10.04 -3.72 -5.75
N SER A 106 9.32 -3.41 -6.82
CA SER A 106 9.74 -3.67 -8.20
C SER A 106 10.78 -2.67 -8.69
N VAL A 107 10.48 -1.37 -8.62
CA VAL A 107 11.32 -0.29 -9.16
C VAL A 107 12.45 0.13 -8.22
N GLY A 108 12.31 -0.12 -6.91
CA GLY A 108 13.29 0.30 -5.90
C GLY A 108 13.17 1.77 -5.46
N ALA A 109 12.25 2.54 -6.07
CA ALA A 109 11.99 3.94 -5.77
C ALA A 109 10.53 4.17 -5.33
N ASP A 110 10.28 5.27 -4.63
CA ASP A 110 8.92 5.70 -4.30
C ASP A 110 8.22 6.28 -5.54
N PHE A 111 6.90 6.13 -5.61
CA PHE A 111 6.10 6.71 -6.69
C PHE A 111 6.15 8.24 -6.64
N ASN A 112 5.99 8.90 -7.79
CA ASN A 112 6.06 10.35 -7.89
C ASN A 112 5.08 11.03 -6.91
N ALA A 113 5.60 11.94 -6.09
CA ALA A 113 4.83 12.56 -5.01
C ALA A 113 3.68 13.45 -5.51
N LYS A 114 3.91 14.23 -6.58
CA LYS A 114 2.88 15.08 -7.20
C LYS A 114 1.77 14.23 -7.81
N ALA A 115 2.12 13.19 -8.55
CA ALA A 115 1.16 12.25 -9.09
C ALA A 115 0.36 11.55 -7.97
N ASN A 116 1.01 11.18 -6.86
CA ASN A 116 0.34 10.59 -5.71
C ASN A 116 -0.69 11.55 -5.08
N GLU A 117 -0.39 12.84 -4.97
CA GLU A 117 -1.32 13.86 -4.49
C GLU A 117 -2.53 13.99 -5.42
N GLU A 118 -2.30 14.10 -6.74
CA GLU A 118 -3.38 14.16 -7.73
C GLU A 118 -4.30 12.92 -7.63
N ILE A 119 -3.75 11.71 -7.51
CA ILE A 119 -4.56 10.48 -7.34
C ILE A 119 -5.40 10.52 -6.03
N ASN A 120 -4.98 11.24 -4.99
CA ASN A 120 -5.80 11.40 -3.78
C ASN A 120 -7.00 12.33 -3.99
N ASP A 121 -6.84 13.33 -4.85
CA ASP A 121 -7.78 14.42 -5.11
C ASP A 121 -8.79 14.11 -6.20
N VAL A 122 -8.45 13.28 -7.19
CA VAL A 122 -9.38 13.00 -8.32
C VAL A 122 -10.64 12.24 -7.90
N ARG A 123 -10.70 11.66 -6.69
CA ARG A 123 -11.92 10.99 -6.19
C ARG A 123 -12.99 11.91 -5.59
N THR A 124 -12.88 13.24 -5.77
CA THR A 124 -13.91 14.20 -5.32
C THR A 124 -14.80 14.77 -6.43
N CYS A 125 -14.55 14.44 -7.70
CA CYS A 125 -15.45 14.83 -8.79
C CYS A 125 -15.91 13.56 -9.55
N ASP A 126 -17.22 13.40 -9.69
CA ASP A 126 -17.90 12.70 -10.80
C ASP A 126 -18.36 11.22 -10.74
N CYS A 127 -18.23 10.45 -9.64
CA CYS A 127 -18.80 9.07 -9.63
C CYS A 127 -19.66 8.65 -8.41
N TYR A 128 -20.17 9.59 -7.60
CA TYR A 128 -21.20 9.28 -6.58
C TYR A 128 -22.45 10.17 -6.75
N GLY A 129 -22.85 10.37 -8.00
CA GLY A 129 -24.08 11.04 -8.41
C GLY A 129 -24.84 10.21 -9.44
N MET A 130 -25.17 8.96 -9.10
CA MET A 130 -26.31 8.22 -9.68
C MET A 130 -26.72 7.09 -8.74
#